data_AF-A0A8J7MM03-F1
#
_entry.id   AF-A0A8J7MM03-F1
#
_cell.length_a   1.000
_cell.length_b   1.000
_cell.length_c   1.000
_cell.angle_alpha   90.00
_cell.angle_beta   90.00
_cell.angle_gamma   90.00
#
_symmetry.space_group_name_H-M   'P 1'
#
loop_
_entity.id
_entity.type
_entity.pdbx_description
1 polymer ?
#
loop_
_entity_poly.entity_id
_entity_poly.type
_entity_poly.pdbx_seq_one_letter_code
_entity_poly.pdbx_strand_id
1 'polypeptide(L)'
;MIITLGVILYHQIFGREDLTIQKLRTTFLYHLSWQKVPLLLLVLILMPLNWLFETQKWLTLLRKIESISFYQALKVVLVGLSLSLFTPNRVGEYGGRVMMVSKGNRLHAVWATMVGISSQWIVLVVGGWWALMGAFYLDFMPINSILLASLILMGGLASVFY
;
A
#
# COMPACT_ATOMS: atom_id res chain seq x y z
N MET A 1 4.40 5.55 16.16
CA MET A 1 3.70 6.03 14.95
C MET A 1 2.19 6.14 15.15
N ILE A 2 1.47 5.09 15.55
CA ILE A 2 0.01 5.18 15.80
C ILE A 2 -0.32 5.99 17.05
N ILE A 3 0.42 5.79 18.14
CA ILE A 3 0.27 6.63 19.35
C ILE A 3 0.64 8.09 19.03
N THR A 4 1.69 8.29 18.24
CA THR A 4 2.15 9.62 17.80
C THR A 4 1.13 10.30 16.88
N LEU A 5 0.56 9.57 15.91
CA LEU A 5 -0.56 10.03 15.08
C LEU A 5 -1.81 10.30 15.92
N GLY A 6 -2.10 9.45 16.90
CA GLY A 6 -3.21 9.65 17.83
C GLY A 6 -3.02 10.92 18.67
N VAL A 7 -1.82 11.19 19.15
CA VAL A 7 -1.48 12.41 19.91
C VAL A 7 -1.48 13.64 19.00
N ILE A 8 -0.98 13.55 17.77
CA ILE A 8 -1.01 14.64 16.79
C ILE A 8 -2.44 14.93 16.37
N LEU A 9 -3.25 13.91 16.08
CA LEU A 9 -4.68 14.05 15.79
C LEU A 9 -5.42 14.62 16.99
N TYR A 10 -5.14 14.15 18.20
CA TYR A 10 -5.71 14.70 19.43
C TYR A 10 -5.36 16.19 19.58
N HIS A 11 -4.10 16.58 19.41
CA HIS A 11 -3.69 17.98 19.46
C HIS A 11 -4.24 18.84 18.31
N GLN A 12 -4.37 18.29 17.10
CA GLN A 12 -4.97 19.00 15.97
C GLN A 12 -6.49 19.14 16.10
N ILE A 13 -7.18 18.16 16.69
CA ILE A 13 -8.64 18.13 16.86
C ILE A 13 -9.07 18.94 18.08
N PHE A 14 -8.36 18.82 19.20
CA PHE A 14 -8.72 19.50 20.46
C PHE A 14 -7.96 20.81 20.71
N GLY A 15 -6.88 21.09 19.95
CA GLY A 15 -6.10 22.33 20.06
C GLY A 15 -6.52 23.44 19.07
N ARG A 16 -7.39 23.14 18.10
CA ARG A 16 -8.04 24.16 17.25
C ARG A 16 -9.54 24.16 17.56
N GLU A 17 -10.05 25.25 18.09
CA GLU A 17 -11.47 25.46 18.45
C GLU A 17 -12.47 25.31 17.28
N ASP A 18 -11.97 25.04 16.06
CA ASP A 18 -12.70 25.14 14.80
C ASP A 18 -13.24 23.80 14.26
N LEU A 19 -13.01 22.68 14.97
CA LEU A 19 -13.41 21.32 14.59
C LEU A 19 -14.30 20.66 15.65
N THR A 20 -15.47 21.25 15.93
CA THR A 20 -16.52 20.58 16.70
C THR A 20 -16.89 19.25 16.02
N ILE A 21 -17.15 18.20 16.81
CA ILE A 21 -17.60 16.86 16.34
C ILE A 21 -18.75 16.97 15.31
N GLN A 22 -19.58 18.01 15.46
CA GLN A 22 -20.67 18.34 14.54
C GLN A 22 -20.19 18.74 13.14
N LYS A 23 -19.13 19.54 13.02
CA LYS A 23 -18.52 19.95 11.74
C LYS A 23 -17.88 18.73 11.04
N LEU A 24 -17.22 17.87 11.82
CA LEU A 24 -16.62 16.63 11.32
C LEU A 24 -17.68 15.67 10.77
N ARG A 25 -18.82 15.52 11.49
CA ARG A 25 -19.98 14.76 11.01
C ARG A 25 -20.58 15.36 9.74
N THR A 26 -20.77 16.68 9.67
CA THR A 26 -21.33 17.32 8.47
C THR A 26 -20.40 17.22 7.27
N THR A 27 -19.09 17.37 7.45
CA THR A 27 -18.11 17.23 6.36
C THR A 27 -18.03 15.79 5.87
N PHE A 28 -18.09 14.80 6.79
CA PHE A 28 -18.12 13.39 6.41
C PHE A 28 -19.38 13.04 5.62
N LEU A 29 -20.57 13.45 6.09
CA LEU A 29 -21.83 13.20 5.38
C LEU A 29 -21.91 13.94 4.04
N TYR A 30 -21.32 15.14 3.95
CA TYR A 30 -21.22 15.87 2.69
C TYR A 30 -20.32 15.16 1.67
N HIS A 31 -19.22 14.56 2.12
CA HIS A 31 -18.32 13.80 1.24
C HIS A 31 -18.85 12.41 0.92
N LEU A 32 -19.69 11.83 1.78
CA LEU A 32 -20.44 10.60 1.55
C LEU A 32 -21.69 10.88 0.70
N SER A 33 -21.48 11.48 -0.49
CA SER A 33 -22.54 11.67 -1.46
C SER A 33 -22.81 10.36 -2.22
N TRP A 34 -24.04 10.16 -2.68
CA TRP A 34 -24.45 9.00 -3.49
C TRP A 34 -23.58 8.80 -4.75
N GLN A 35 -22.95 9.88 -5.25
CA GLN A 35 -22.04 9.86 -6.40
C GLN A 35 -20.75 9.10 -6.13
N LYS A 36 -20.30 8.99 -4.87
CA LYS A 36 -19.06 8.28 -4.49
C LYS A 36 -19.29 6.86 -3.97
N VAL A 37 -20.56 6.46 -3.80
CA VAL A 37 -20.91 5.09 -3.39
C VAL A 37 -20.37 4.04 -4.38
N PRO A 38 -20.42 4.22 -5.71
CA PRO A 38 -19.80 3.28 -6.65
C PRO A 38 -18.29 3.12 -6.44
N LEU A 39 -17.58 4.21 -6.14
CA LEU A 39 -16.14 4.19 -5.84
C LEU A 39 -15.86 3.42 -4.54
N LEU A 40 -16.69 3.59 -3.51
CA LEU A 40 -16.60 2.83 -2.27
C LEU A 40 -16.80 1.33 -2.48
N LEU A 41 -17.80 0.95 -3.28
CA LEU A 41 -18.05 -0.45 -3.65
C LEU A 41 -16.87 -1.01 -4.45
N LEU A 42 -16.30 -0.22 -5.37
CA LEU A 42 -15.12 -0.61 -6.11
C LEU A 42 -13.93 -0.87 -5.19
N VAL A 43 -13.65 0.01 -4.22
CA VAL A 43 -12.59 -0.19 -3.23
C VAL A 43 -12.84 -1.45 -2.39
N LEU A 44 -14.08 -1.69 -1.95
CA LEU A 44 -14.44 -2.88 -1.19
C LEU A 44 -14.17 -4.18 -1.96
N ILE A 45 -14.25 -4.17 -3.28
CA ILE A 45 -13.94 -5.32 -4.15
C ILE A 45 -12.43 -5.40 -4.43
N LEU A 46 -11.79 -4.26 -4.72
CA LEU A 46 -10.37 -4.19 -5.05
C LEU A 46 -9.48 -4.57 -3.88
N MET A 47 -9.90 -4.31 -2.63
CA MET A 47 -9.12 -4.64 -1.45
C MET A 47 -8.89 -6.17 -1.27
N PRO A 48 -9.93 -7.03 -1.27
CA PRO A 48 -9.76 -8.47 -1.29
C PRO A 48 -8.94 -8.96 -2.49
N LEU A 49 -9.21 -8.43 -3.68
CA LEU A 49 -8.45 -8.80 -4.89
C LEU A 49 -6.96 -8.50 -4.73
N ASN A 50 -6.61 -7.35 -4.15
CA ASN A 50 -5.23 -7.00 -3.88
C ASN A 50 -4.55 -8.00 -2.93
N TRP A 51 -5.22 -8.42 -1.85
CA TRP A 51 -4.67 -9.43 -0.94
C TRP A 51 -4.51 -10.80 -1.59
N LEU A 52 -5.42 -11.17 -2.51
CA LEU A 52 -5.32 -12.40 -3.28
C LEU A 52 -4.11 -12.38 -4.24
N PHE A 53 -3.90 -11.27 -4.95
CA PHE A 53 -2.71 -11.12 -5.81
C PHE A 53 -1.41 -11.12 -5.01
N GLU A 54 -1.41 -10.46 -3.85
CA GLU A 54 -0.26 -10.45 -2.96
C GLU A 54 0.06 -11.86 -2.43
N THR A 55 -0.98 -12.62 -2.08
CA THR A 55 -0.88 -14.02 -1.70
C THR A 55 -0.31 -14.86 -2.82
N GLN A 56 -0.82 -14.72 -4.05
CA GLN A 56 -0.35 -15.47 -5.21
C GLN A 56 1.11 -15.16 -5.53
N LYS A 57 1.50 -13.88 -5.50
CA LYS A 57 2.88 -13.44 -5.70
C LYS A 57 3.81 -14.07 -4.67
N TRP A 58 3.46 -13.96 -3.38
CA TRP A 58 4.29 -14.49 -2.31
C TRP A 58 4.38 -16.03 -2.36
N LEU A 59 3.25 -16.70 -2.62
CA LEU A 59 3.21 -18.15 -2.83
C LEU A 59 4.11 -18.58 -3.99
N THR A 60 4.12 -17.84 -5.10
CA THR A 60 4.97 -18.14 -6.27
C THR A 60 6.45 -18.02 -5.93
N LEU A 61 6.83 -17.04 -5.12
CA LEU A 61 8.21 -16.88 -4.64
C LEU A 61 8.59 -18.00 -3.66
N LEU A 62 7.69 -18.37 -2.75
CA LEU A 62 7.98 -19.38 -1.72
C LEU A 62 7.90 -20.82 -2.22
N ARG A 63 7.06 -21.14 -3.23
CA ARG A 63 6.93 -22.49 -3.80
C ARG A 63 8.23 -23.07 -4.33
N LYS A 64 9.21 -22.22 -4.64
CA LYS A 64 10.57 -22.64 -5.03
C LYS A 64 11.38 -23.24 -3.87
N ILE A 65 10.96 -22.98 -2.63
CA ILE A 65 11.65 -23.35 -1.39
C ILE A 65 10.80 -24.27 -0.51
N GLU A 66 9.48 -24.03 -0.41
CA GLU A 66 8.58 -24.76 0.49
C GLU A 66 7.21 -25.00 -0.14
N SER A 67 6.67 -26.22 0.03
CA SER A 67 5.36 -26.63 -0.47
C SER A 67 4.23 -26.19 0.46
N ILE A 68 3.79 -24.94 0.29
CA ILE A 68 2.63 -24.40 1.00
C ILE A 68 1.39 -24.34 0.10
N SER A 69 0.21 -24.55 0.70
CA SER A 69 -1.07 -24.38 -0.01
C SER A 69 -1.45 -22.90 -0.12
N PHE A 70 -2.30 -22.56 -1.10
CA PHE A 70 -2.77 -21.18 -1.27
C PHE A 70 -3.50 -20.65 -0.04
N TYR A 71 -4.34 -21.47 0.59
CA TYR A 71 -5.07 -21.09 1.81
C TYR A 71 -4.14 -20.80 3.00
N GLN A 72 -3.06 -21.58 3.14
CA GLN A 72 -2.03 -21.29 4.13
C GLN A 72 -1.33 -19.96 3.80
N ALA A 73 -0.93 -19.75 2.55
CA ALA A 73 -0.33 -18.49 2.12
C ALA A 73 -1.23 -17.28 2.41
N LEU A 74 -2.54 -17.40 2.14
CA LEU A 74 -3.52 -16.35 2.39
C LEU A 74 -3.60 -16.02 3.88
N LYS A 75 -3.68 -17.05 4.73
CA LYS A 75 -3.69 -16.88 6.19
C LYS A 75 -2.42 -16.17 6.67
N VAL A 76 -1.27 -16.54 6.13
CA VAL A 76 0.03 -15.92 6.44
C VAL A 76 0.03 -14.43 6.07
N VAL A 77 -0.42 -14.08 4.86
CA VAL A 77 -0.49 -12.70 4.39
C VAL A 77 -1.46 -11.87 5.25
N LEU A 78 -2.64 -12.40 5.57
CA LEU A 78 -3.61 -11.70 6.43
C LEU A 78 -3.11 -11.50 7.86
N VAL A 79 -2.42 -12.48 8.43
CA VAL A 79 -1.78 -12.34 9.75
C VAL A 79 -0.66 -11.30 9.69
N GLY A 80 0.17 -11.31 8.64
CA GLY A 80 1.20 -10.30 8.42
C GLY A 80 0.63 -8.89 8.29
N LEU A 81 -0.48 -8.73 7.54
CA LEU A 81 -1.21 -7.46 7.43
C LEU A 81 -1.82 -7.02 8.76
N SER A 82 -2.37 -7.95 9.54
CA SER A 82 -2.93 -7.64 10.86
C SER A 82 -1.83 -7.18 11.82
N LEU A 83 -0.68 -7.85 11.83
CA LEU A 83 0.47 -7.47 12.65
C LEU A 83 1.12 -6.17 12.19
N SER A 84 1.12 -5.90 10.88
CA SER A 84 1.65 -4.65 10.32
C SER A 84 0.84 -3.42 10.76
N LEU A 85 -0.46 -3.59 11.07
CA LEU A 85 -1.29 -2.54 11.67
C LEU A 85 -0.88 -2.22 13.10
N PHE A 86 -0.40 -3.19 13.88
CA PHE A 86 -0.02 -2.95 15.28
C PHE A 86 1.47 -2.58 15.44
N THR A 87 2.27 -2.75 14.40
CA THR A 87 3.71 -2.49 14.42
C THR A 87 4.06 -1.22 13.64
N PRO A 88 5.02 -0.40 14.11
CA PRO A 88 5.46 0.76 13.37
C PRO A 88 6.14 0.34 12.05
N ASN A 89 5.99 1.14 11.00
CA ASN A 89 6.65 0.95 9.71
C ASN A 89 6.44 -0.42 9.05
N ARG A 90 5.23 -1.00 9.17
CA ARG A 90 4.83 -2.31 8.59
C ARG A 90 5.78 -3.48 8.93
N VAL A 91 6.58 -3.38 9.99
CA VAL A 91 7.57 -4.40 10.40
C VAL A 91 6.91 -5.76 10.70
N GLY A 92 5.66 -5.76 11.16
CA GLY A 92 4.88 -6.96 11.45
C GLY A 92 4.54 -7.80 10.22
N GLU A 93 4.63 -7.24 9.00
CA GLU A 93 4.42 -7.99 7.77
C GLU A 93 5.50 -9.07 7.57
N TYR A 94 6.74 -8.77 7.97
CA TYR A 94 7.85 -9.72 7.98
C TYR A 94 7.64 -10.79 9.06
N GLY A 95 7.26 -10.36 10.27
CA GLY A 95 7.02 -11.26 11.39
C GLY A 95 5.93 -12.28 11.08
N GLY A 96 4.79 -11.85 10.56
CA GLY A 96 3.68 -12.74 10.18
C GLY A 96 4.08 -13.78 9.13
N ARG A 97 4.89 -13.37 8.14
CA ARG A 97 5.36 -14.26 7.06
C ARG A 97 6.43 -15.26 7.50
N VAL A 98 7.26 -14.92 8.49
CA VAL A 98 8.34 -15.79 9.00
C VAL A 98 7.82 -16.79 10.05
N MET A 99 6.79 -16.43 10.82
CA MET A 99 6.30 -17.26 11.92
C MET A 99 5.67 -18.59 11.46
N MET A 100 5.10 -18.65 10.26
CA MET A 100 4.41 -19.82 9.74
C MET A 100 5.22 -20.66 8.74
N VAL A 101 6.46 -20.27 8.45
CA VAL A 101 7.39 -21.01 7.58
C VAL A 101 8.33 -21.87 8.43
N SER A 102 8.71 -23.04 7.90
CA SER A 102 9.62 -23.97 8.58
C SER A 102 10.92 -23.27 9.05
N LYS A 103 11.46 -23.66 10.22
CA LYS A 103 12.61 -22.97 10.84
C LYS A 103 13.82 -22.83 9.92
N GLY A 104 14.07 -23.82 9.06
CA GLY A 104 15.18 -23.81 8.09
C GLY A 104 15.00 -22.83 6.93
N ASN A 105 13.75 -22.47 6.59
CA ASN A 105 13.43 -21.65 5.41
C ASN A 105 13.00 -20.23 5.75
N ARG A 106 13.07 -19.83 7.03
CA ARG A 106 12.70 -18.48 7.49
C ARG A 106 13.42 -17.36 6.75
N LEU A 107 14.72 -17.52 6.49
CA LEU A 107 15.51 -16.53 5.75
C LEU A 107 15.01 -16.40 4.30
N HIS A 108 14.65 -17.52 3.67
CA HIS A 108 14.05 -17.50 2.32
C HIS A 108 12.69 -16.82 2.31
N ALA A 109 11.88 -16.97 3.37
CA ALA A 109 10.61 -16.25 3.51
C ALA A 109 10.81 -14.73 3.65
N VAL A 110 11.88 -14.28 4.33
CA VAL A 110 12.26 -12.86 4.37
C VAL A 110 12.61 -12.37 2.98
N TRP A 111 13.47 -13.08 2.25
CA TRP A 111 13.84 -12.71 0.88
C TRP A 111 12.64 -12.66 -0.07
N ALA A 112 11.76 -13.66 -0.03
CA ALA A 112 10.53 -13.67 -0.80
C ALA A 112 9.62 -12.46 -0.48
N THR A 113 9.60 -12.03 0.78
CA THR A 113 8.85 -10.84 1.21
C THR A 113 9.49 -9.56 0.67
N MET A 114 10.81 -9.42 0.75
CA MET A 114 11.53 -8.26 0.22
C MET A 114 11.33 -8.12 -1.29
N VAL A 115 11.53 -9.21 -2.04
CA VAL A 115 11.30 -9.24 -3.49
C VAL A 115 9.85 -8.88 -3.81
N GLY A 116 8.89 -9.40 -3.03
CA GLY A 116 7.48 -9.06 -3.18
C GLY A 116 7.19 -7.57 -2.97
N ILE A 117 7.80 -6.95 -1.97
CA ILE A 117 7.65 -5.51 -1.71
C ILE A 117 8.28 -4.71 -2.85
N SER A 118 9.51 -5.01 -3.25
CA SER A 118 10.20 -4.33 -4.35
C SER A 118 9.42 -4.41 -5.66
N SER A 119 8.88 -5.58 -6.00
CA SER A 119 8.08 -5.74 -7.22
C SER A 119 6.84 -4.84 -7.22
N GLN A 120 6.21 -4.64 -6.06
CA GLN A 120 5.04 -3.76 -5.94
C GLN A 120 5.42 -2.30 -6.11
N TRP A 121 6.55 -1.88 -5.54
CA TRP A 121 7.07 -0.52 -5.72
C TRP A 121 7.43 -0.24 -7.18
N ILE A 122 8.07 -1.17 -7.88
CA ILE A 122 8.38 -1.04 -9.30
C ILE A 122 7.10 -0.81 -10.11
N VAL A 123 6.09 -1.65 -9.90
CA VAL A 123 4.79 -1.51 -10.60
C VAL A 123 4.15 -0.15 -10.30
N LEU A 124 4.19 0.30 -9.05
CA LEU A 124 3.63 1.59 -8.64
C LEU A 124 4.36 2.76 -9.33
N VAL A 125 5.70 2.75 -9.30
CA VAL A 125 6.53 3.82 -9.88
C VAL A 125 6.33 3.86 -11.40
N VAL A 126 6.45 2.71 -12.08
CA VAL A 126 6.32 2.61 -13.54
C VAL A 126 4.89 2.97 -13.98
N GLY A 127 3.87 2.44 -13.31
CA GLY A 127 2.47 2.75 -13.63
C GLY A 127 2.11 4.21 -13.38
N GLY A 128 2.57 4.77 -12.25
CA GLY A 128 2.41 6.19 -11.95
C GLY A 128 3.10 7.09 -12.97
N TRP A 129 4.24 6.64 -13.47
CA TRP A 129 4.97 7.31 -14.55
C TRP A 129 4.22 7.37 -15.87
N TRP A 130 3.68 6.22 -16.32
CA TRP A 130 2.85 6.18 -17.52
C TRP A 130 1.59 7.05 -17.37
N ALA A 131 0.97 7.04 -16.18
CA ALA A 131 -0.18 7.88 -15.90
C ALA A 131 0.16 9.39 -15.98
N LEU A 132 1.31 9.80 -15.46
CA LEU A 132 1.79 11.19 -15.56
C LEU A 132 2.03 11.61 -17.01
N MET A 133 2.66 10.74 -17.81
CA MET A 133 2.86 11.00 -19.25
C MET A 133 1.51 11.15 -19.99
N GLY A 134 0.55 10.26 -19.71
CA GLY A 134 -0.78 10.34 -20.29
C GLY A 134 -1.55 11.59 -19.87
N ALA A 135 -1.46 11.99 -18.60
CA ALA A 135 -2.11 13.20 -18.10
C ALA A 135 -1.53 14.49 -18.72
N PHE A 136 -0.22 14.51 -18.98
CA PHE A 136 0.43 15.60 -19.71
C PHE A 136 0.01 15.64 -21.18
N TYR A 137 0.01 14.50 -21.87
CA TYR A 137 -0.38 14.42 -23.28
C TYR A 137 -1.83 14.85 -23.54
N LEU A 138 -2.72 14.61 -22.56
CA LEU A 138 -4.14 14.96 -22.63
C LEU A 138 -4.46 16.35 -22.03
N ASP A 139 -3.45 17.17 -21.70
CA ASP A 139 -3.59 18.50 -21.10
C ASP A 139 -4.42 18.53 -19.79
N PHE A 140 -4.53 17.41 -19.07
CA PHE A 140 -5.27 17.34 -17.81
C PHE A 140 -4.56 18.06 -16.65
N MET A 141 -3.26 18.36 -16.78
CA MET A 141 -2.51 19.13 -15.79
C MET A 141 -1.59 20.16 -16.46
N PRO A 142 -1.56 21.42 -15.99
CA PRO A 142 -0.63 22.43 -16.46
C PRO A 142 0.77 22.18 -15.84
N ILE A 143 1.41 21.08 -16.22
CA ILE A 143 2.75 20.72 -15.75
C ILE A 143 3.76 21.50 -16.60
N ASN A 144 4.61 22.30 -15.95
CA ASN A 144 5.73 22.96 -16.60
C ASN A 144 6.68 21.90 -17.20
N SER A 145 7.14 22.11 -18.43
CA SER A 145 8.05 21.22 -19.17
C SER A 145 9.32 20.87 -18.38
N ILE A 146 9.82 21.78 -17.53
CA ILE A 146 10.98 21.56 -16.65
C ILE A 146 10.65 20.57 -15.54
N LEU A 147 9.45 20.67 -14.95
CA LEU A 147 8.99 19.74 -13.91
C LEU A 147 8.77 18.36 -14.51
N LEU A 148 8.19 18.27 -15.71
CA LEU A 148 8.03 17.02 -16.44
C LEU A 148 9.38 16.35 -16.73
N ALA A 149 10.35 17.10 -17.25
CA ALA A 149 11.70 16.61 -17.53
C ALA A 149 12.45 16.16 -16.26
N SER A 150 12.20 16.80 -15.11
CA SER A 150 12.76 16.35 -13.82
C SER A 150 12.13 15.04 -13.32
N LEU A 151 10.83 14.84 -13.56
CA LEU A 151 10.10 13.63 -13.16
C LEU A 151 10.50 12.44 -14.02
N ILE A 152 10.37 12.54 -15.36
CA ILE A 152 11.46 12.35 -16.34
C ILE A 152 12.74 11.59 -15.92
N LEU A 153 13.68 12.38 -15.45
CA LEU A 153 14.98 11.89 -15.02
C LEU A 153 14.88 11.05 -13.75
N MET A 154 14.03 11.43 -12.79
CA MET A 154 13.91 10.68 -11.52
C MET A 154 13.38 9.25 -11.71
N GLY A 155 12.33 9.03 -12.50
CA GLY A 155 11.84 7.67 -12.75
C GLY A 155 12.73 6.85 -13.67
N GLY A 156 13.38 7.48 -14.65
CA GLY A 156 14.41 6.84 -15.45
C GLY A 156 15.55 6.32 -14.57
N LEU A 157 16.09 7.16 -13.68
CA LEU A 157 17.12 6.77 -12.72
C LEU A 157 16.61 5.68 -11.75
N ALA A 158 15.40 5.82 -11.22
CA ALA A 158 14.81 4.81 -10.34
C ALA A 158 14.63 3.43 -11.02
N SER A 159 14.44 3.39 -12.34
CA SER A 159 14.35 2.15 -13.13
C SER A 159 15.71 1.52 -13.49
N VAL A 160 16.80 2.29 -13.41
CA VAL A 160 18.17 1.83 -13.72
C VAL A 160 18.91 1.36 -12.46
N PHE A 161 18.56 1.89 -11.29
CA PHE A 161 19.21 1.56 -10.02
C PHE A 161 18.57 0.39 -9.25
N TYR A 162 17.61 -0.34 -9.83
CA TYR A 162 16.94 -1.51 -9.25
C TYR A 162 16.63 -2.57 -10.30
#